data_AF-A0A935W9Y7-F1
#
_entry.id   AF-A0A935W9Y7-F1
#
_cell.length_a   1.000
_cell.length_b   1.000
_cell.length_c   1.000
_cell.angle_alpha   90.00
_cell.angle_beta   90.00
_cell.angle_gamma   90.00
#
_symmetry.space_group_name_H-M   'P 1'
#
loop_
_entity.id
_entity.type
_entity.pdbx_description
1 polymer ?
#
loop_
_entity_poly.entity_id
_entity_poly.type
_entity_poly.pdbx_seq_one_letter_code
_entity_poly.pdbx_strand_id
1 'polypeptide(L)'
;MEKKNDFSEDFLCSADQFLECDDYKGDNGFFKFTKENKFYFALNFSGKTYLRSQSYSLEIARDNGINSVYRNAFLDERWLSSKTSDNKFYYYLIAGNKHEVARSCYYNSEEEMENDLNWIRSENSIIGIGATEVEGKWYSAVELLSKKKINFEENQIEVSNSIPENNGEELNIPLEKSSNKLENDYIRFADEELKFVPNKKNTNLKNLMWITVIAALVILSFIYFEH
;
A
#
# COMPACT_ATOMS: atom_id res chain seq x y z
N MET A 1 45.43 45.31 11.22
CA MET A 1 44.06 45.16 11.74
C MET A 1 43.23 44.52 10.64
N GLU A 2 43.10 43.19 10.72
CA GLU A 2 42.11 42.43 9.96
C GLU A 2 40.71 42.94 10.30
N LYS A 3 39.89 43.21 9.29
CA LYS A 3 38.44 43.14 9.43
C LYS A 3 38.02 41.81 8.80
N LYS A 4 37.75 40.84 9.66
CA LYS A 4 37.00 39.64 9.31
C LYS A 4 35.58 40.10 8.98
N ASN A 5 35.23 40.11 7.70
CA ASN A 5 33.85 40.07 7.28
C ASN A 5 33.44 38.61 7.31
N ASP A 6 32.94 38.20 8.47
CA ASP A 6 32.20 36.96 8.69
C ASP A 6 30.85 37.11 7.97
N PHE A 7 30.84 36.84 6.67
CA PHE A 7 29.63 36.67 5.89
C PHE A 7 29.46 35.16 5.70
N SER A 8 28.70 34.59 6.63
CA SER A 8 28.23 33.21 6.70
C SER A 8 28.03 32.57 5.33
N GLU A 9 28.72 31.44 5.12
CA GLU A 9 28.61 30.51 3.99
C GLU A 9 27.25 29.78 3.93
N ASP A 10 26.13 30.50 4.00
CA ASP A 10 24.76 29.91 3.92
C ASP A 10 23.94 30.50 2.76
N PHE A 11 24.63 31.02 1.74
CA PHE A 11 23.97 31.57 0.56
C PHE A 11 23.57 30.45 -0.42
N LEU A 12 22.32 30.02 -0.28
CA LEU A 12 21.49 29.40 -1.32
C LEU A 12 21.93 28.01 -1.80
N CYS A 13 21.69 27.00 -0.96
CA CYS A 13 21.12 25.76 -1.52
C CYS A 13 19.83 26.19 -2.26
N SER A 14 19.76 25.95 -3.58
CA SER A 14 18.58 26.26 -4.41
C SER A 14 17.31 26.12 -3.58
N ALA A 15 16.57 27.21 -3.35
CA ALA A 15 15.36 27.22 -2.52
C ALA A 15 14.55 25.96 -2.82
N ASP A 16 14.52 25.03 -1.86
CA ASP A 16 13.97 23.71 -2.08
C ASP A 16 12.50 23.91 -2.48
N GLN A 17 12.07 23.31 -3.60
CA GLN A 17 10.71 23.57 -4.13
C GLN A 17 9.60 22.97 -3.27
N PHE A 18 9.96 22.40 -2.12
CA PHE A 18 9.04 21.88 -1.13
C PHE A 18 8.73 22.92 -0.08
N LEU A 19 7.51 22.87 0.44
CA LEU A 19 7.14 23.60 1.63
C LEU A 19 7.66 22.89 2.89
N GLU A 20 7.47 23.56 4.02
CA GLU A 20 7.69 22.95 5.33
C GLU A 20 6.76 21.76 5.54
N CYS A 21 7.21 20.77 6.31
CA CYS A 21 6.44 19.54 6.54
C CYS A 21 5.03 19.77 7.09
N ASP A 22 4.87 20.76 7.95
CA ASP A 22 3.57 21.08 8.55
C ASP A 22 2.55 21.60 7.53
N ASP A 23 2.99 22.16 6.40
CA ASP A 23 2.09 22.66 5.35
C ASP A 23 1.39 21.52 4.58
N TYR A 24 1.91 20.29 4.65
CA TYR A 24 1.37 19.12 3.94
C TYR A 24 0.36 18.32 4.78
N LYS A 25 0.16 18.68 6.04
CA LYS A 25 -0.85 18.05 6.91
C LYS A 25 -2.25 18.33 6.36
N GLY A 26 -3.07 17.30 6.31
CA GLY A 26 -4.42 17.38 5.78
C GLY A 26 -5.11 16.03 5.77
N ASP A 27 -6.09 15.89 4.89
CA ASP A 27 -6.93 14.70 4.80
C ASP A 27 -6.13 13.43 4.48
N ASN A 28 -6.62 12.29 4.95
CA ASN A 28 -6.06 10.97 4.62
C ASN A 28 -6.11 10.71 3.10
N GLY A 29 -5.10 10.00 2.60
CA GLY A 29 -4.91 9.73 1.19
C GLY A 29 -4.11 10.85 0.50
N PHE A 30 -4.34 11.01 -0.80
CA PHE A 30 -3.73 12.11 -1.55
C PHE A 30 -4.43 13.44 -1.26
N PHE A 31 -3.86 14.20 -0.33
CA PHE A 31 -4.28 15.56 -0.02
C PHE A 31 -3.70 16.51 -1.06
N LYS A 32 -4.56 17.24 -1.79
CA LYS A 32 -4.18 18.20 -2.83
C LYS A 32 -4.48 19.61 -2.34
N PHE A 33 -3.53 20.53 -2.48
CA PHE A 33 -3.73 21.91 -2.04
C PHE A 33 -2.95 22.91 -2.90
N THR A 34 -3.22 24.19 -2.66
CA THR A 34 -2.59 25.32 -3.34
C THR A 34 -2.03 26.29 -2.32
N LYS A 35 -0.80 26.75 -2.51
CA LYS A 35 -0.16 27.79 -1.69
C LYS A 35 0.64 28.69 -2.63
N GLU A 36 0.52 30.02 -2.47
CA GLU A 36 1.26 31.01 -3.29
C GLU A 36 1.16 30.78 -4.81
N ASN A 37 -0.05 30.47 -5.31
CA ASN A 37 -0.33 30.17 -6.71
C ASN A 37 0.45 28.96 -7.28
N LYS A 38 0.90 28.06 -6.41
CA LYS A 38 1.51 26.77 -6.76
C LYS A 38 0.65 25.63 -6.23
N PHE A 39 0.67 24.51 -6.94
CA PHE A 39 -0.10 23.32 -6.63
C PHE A 39 0.80 22.27 -5.99
N TYR A 40 0.31 21.63 -4.94
CA TYR A 40 1.04 20.63 -4.15
C TYR A 40 0.16 19.43 -3.86
N PHE A 41 0.79 18.29 -3.59
CA PHE A 41 0.12 17.15 -2.98
C PHE A 41 0.93 16.57 -1.82
N ALA A 42 0.21 15.89 -0.93
CA ALA A 42 0.75 15.06 0.12
C ALA A 42 0.10 13.66 0.07
N LEU A 43 0.81 12.64 0.55
CA LEU A 43 0.17 11.38 0.94
C LEU A 43 0.14 11.32 2.47
N ASN A 44 -1.06 11.43 3.04
CA ASN A 44 -1.27 11.41 4.47
C ASN A 44 -2.00 10.13 4.91
N PHE A 45 -1.68 9.64 6.10
CA PHE A 45 -2.41 8.55 6.72
C PHE A 45 -2.34 8.68 8.24
N SER A 46 -3.49 8.55 8.91
CA SER A 46 -3.61 8.61 10.38
C SER A 46 -2.94 9.85 10.99
N GLY A 47 -3.13 11.01 10.34
CA GLY A 47 -2.58 12.30 10.79
C GLY A 47 -1.08 12.53 10.51
N LYS A 48 -0.42 11.59 9.81
CA LYS A 48 1.00 11.70 9.43
C LYS A 48 1.16 11.90 7.92
N THR A 49 2.12 12.74 7.54
CA THR A 49 2.54 12.94 6.14
C THR A 49 3.68 11.99 5.79
N TYR A 50 3.43 11.09 4.85
CA TYR A 50 4.40 10.11 4.36
C TYR A 50 5.13 10.60 3.10
N LEU A 51 4.43 11.28 2.20
CA LEU A 51 5.01 11.92 1.03
C LEU A 51 4.55 13.36 0.91
N ARG A 52 5.44 14.21 0.42
CA ARG A 52 5.20 15.59 0.00
C ARG A 52 5.76 15.80 -1.39
N SER A 53 5.11 16.66 -2.18
CA SER A 53 5.55 17.02 -3.52
C SER A 53 6.32 18.33 -3.55
N GLN A 54 7.12 18.53 -4.59
CA GLN A 54 7.56 19.88 -4.98
C GLN A 54 6.38 20.73 -5.46
N SER A 55 6.62 22.03 -5.64
CA SER A 55 5.67 22.97 -6.22
C SER A 55 5.41 22.67 -7.70
N TYR A 56 4.14 22.65 -8.11
CA TYR A 56 3.74 22.60 -9.51
C TYR A 56 3.14 23.93 -9.95
N SER A 57 3.39 24.32 -11.20
CA SER A 57 2.81 25.54 -11.81
C SER A 57 1.36 25.36 -12.27
N LEU A 58 0.93 24.12 -12.50
CA LEU A 58 -0.38 23.78 -13.03
C LEU A 58 -0.99 22.61 -12.26
N GLU A 59 -2.31 22.65 -12.10
CA GLU A 59 -3.07 21.60 -11.43
C GLU A 59 -2.89 20.22 -12.09
N ILE A 60 -2.97 20.19 -13.42
CA ILE A 60 -2.76 18.98 -14.22
C ILE A 60 -1.35 18.40 -14.02
N ALA A 61 -0.35 19.26 -13.80
CA ALA A 61 1.02 18.80 -13.55
C ALA A 61 1.16 18.12 -12.17
N ARG A 62 0.51 18.67 -11.15
CA ARG A 62 0.40 18.03 -9.82
C ARG A 62 -0.26 16.65 -9.93
N ASP A 63 -1.37 16.57 -10.64
CA ASP A 63 -2.11 15.31 -10.80
C ASP A 63 -1.30 14.26 -11.60
N ASN A 64 -0.51 14.69 -12.58
CA ASN A 64 0.47 13.82 -13.25
C ASN A 64 1.58 13.34 -12.29
N GLY A 65 1.97 14.18 -11.32
CA GLY A 65 2.87 13.81 -10.23
C GLY A 65 2.30 12.67 -9.37
N ILE A 66 1.04 12.79 -8.95
CA ILE A 66 0.32 11.73 -8.21
C ILE A 66 0.26 10.43 -9.02
N ASN A 67 -0.12 10.50 -10.30
CA ASN A 67 -0.11 9.34 -11.18
C ASN A 67 1.29 8.73 -11.35
N SER A 68 2.33 9.56 -11.29
CA SER A 68 3.71 9.06 -11.28
C SER A 68 4.04 8.33 -9.98
N VAL A 69 3.54 8.79 -8.83
CA VAL A 69 3.70 8.05 -7.57
C VAL A 69 3.07 6.67 -7.69
N TYR A 70 1.80 6.57 -8.10
CA TYR A 70 1.12 5.27 -8.27
C TYR A 70 1.87 4.31 -9.19
N ARG A 71 2.41 4.80 -10.32
CA ARG A 71 3.14 3.96 -11.28
C ARG A 71 4.52 3.49 -10.82
N ASN A 72 5.12 4.15 -9.83
CA ASN A 72 6.50 3.85 -9.41
C ASN A 72 6.56 3.27 -7.99
N ALA A 73 5.52 3.44 -7.17
CA ALA A 73 5.55 3.03 -5.76
C ALA A 73 5.68 1.51 -5.54
N PHE A 74 5.23 0.69 -6.49
CA PHE A 74 5.39 -0.77 -6.45
C PHE A 74 6.77 -1.26 -6.91
N LEU A 75 7.63 -0.37 -7.42
CA LEU A 75 8.97 -0.68 -7.89
C LEU A 75 9.98 -0.35 -6.78
N ASP A 76 10.49 -1.37 -6.11
CA ASP A 76 11.45 -1.22 -5.01
C ASP A 76 12.66 -0.36 -5.40
N GLU A 77 13.15 -0.49 -6.63
CA GLU A 77 14.30 0.27 -7.13
C GLU A 77 14.05 1.78 -7.32
N ARG A 78 12.79 2.22 -7.20
CA ARG A 78 12.40 3.64 -7.29
C ARG A 78 12.40 4.33 -5.93
N TRP A 79 12.42 3.56 -4.85
CA TRP A 79 12.55 4.07 -3.50
C TRP A 79 14.03 4.22 -3.13
N LEU A 80 14.41 5.44 -2.79
CA LEU A 80 15.77 5.78 -2.38
C LEU A 80 15.73 6.47 -1.02
N SER A 81 16.77 6.27 -0.22
CA SER A 81 16.99 6.98 1.03
C SER A 81 18.25 7.84 0.95
N SER A 82 18.28 8.91 1.73
CA SER A 82 19.45 9.77 1.85
C SER A 82 19.45 10.49 3.19
N LYS A 83 20.50 11.28 3.41
CA LYS A 83 20.65 12.11 4.60
C LYS A 83 21.18 13.50 4.25
N THR A 84 20.74 14.48 5.00
CA THR A 84 21.22 15.87 4.91
C THR A 84 22.58 16.00 5.61
N SER A 85 23.25 17.15 5.43
CA SER A 85 24.53 17.47 6.09
C SER A 85 24.40 17.59 7.61
N ASP A 86 23.22 17.94 8.12
CA ASP A 86 22.88 17.99 9.54
C ASP A 86 22.33 16.66 10.09
N ASN A 87 22.61 15.54 9.40
CA ASN A 87 22.22 14.18 9.79
C ASN A 87 20.71 13.98 9.98
N LYS A 88 19.89 14.62 9.16
CA LYS A 88 18.48 14.26 9.02
C LYS A 88 18.31 13.23 7.92
N PHE A 89 17.46 12.24 8.16
CA PHE A 89 17.21 11.15 7.23
C PHE A 89 15.92 11.41 6.45
N TYR A 90 15.87 10.94 5.20
CA TYR A 90 14.64 10.98 4.41
C TYR A 90 14.66 9.91 3.33
N TYR A 91 13.47 9.57 2.84
CA TYR A 91 13.30 8.77 1.63
C TYR A 91 12.58 9.57 0.55
N TYR A 92 12.74 9.15 -0.68
CA TYR A 92 12.11 9.75 -1.84
C TYR A 92 11.82 8.71 -2.92
N LEU A 93 10.82 9.01 -3.74
CA LEU A 93 10.42 8.21 -4.87
C LEU A 93 10.86 8.90 -6.15
N ILE A 94 11.50 8.14 -7.05
CA ILE A 94 11.88 8.63 -8.38
C ILE A 94 10.99 8.05 -9.48
N ALA A 95 10.76 8.83 -10.54
CA ALA A 95 10.11 8.37 -11.76
C ALA A 95 11.10 7.64 -12.69
N GLY A 96 10.57 7.09 -13.78
CA GLY A 96 11.31 6.45 -14.88
C GLY A 96 12.58 7.20 -15.30
N ASN A 97 12.46 8.51 -15.46
CA ASN A 97 13.52 9.45 -15.85
C ASN A 97 14.47 9.87 -14.71
N LYS A 98 14.42 9.19 -13.55
CA LYS A 98 15.23 9.48 -12.35
C LYS A 98 14.94 10.83 -11.69
N HIS A 99 13.88 11.53 -12.07
CA HIS A 99 13.45 12.72 -11.35
C HIS A 99 12.67 12.33 -10.10
N GLU A 100 12.96 13.02 -9.01
CA GLU A 100 12.20 12.91 -7.76
C GLU A 100 10.76 13.40 -7.98
N VAL A 101 9.78 12.58 -7.58
CA VAL A 101 8.35 12.92 -7.67
C VAL A 101 7.74 13.25 -6.32
N ALA A 102 8.28 12.68 -5.24
CA ALA A 102 7.86 12.97 -3.89
C ALA A 102 8.94 12.55 -2.88
N ARG A 103 8.97 13.22 -1.73
CA ARG A 103 9.90 12.99 -0.61
C ARG A 103 9.14 12.81 0.70
N SER A 104 9.74 12.17 1.68
CA SER A 104 9.30 12.24 3.07
C SER A 104 9.62 13.59 3.72
N CYS A 105 9.12 13.76 4.94
CA CYS A 105 9.70 14.69 5.90
C CYS A 105 11.08 14.22 6.39
N TYR A 106 11.81 15.13 7.03
CA TYR A 106 13.10 14.82 7.63
C TYR A 106 12.90 14.13 8.99
N TYR A 107 13.62 13.04 9.19
CA TYR A 107 13.64 12.25 10.42
C TYR A 107 14.92 12.49 11.21
N ASN A 108 14.84 12.32 12.54
CA ASN A 108 16.00 12.46 13.42
C ASN A 108 16.83 11.17 13.51
N SER A 109 16.26 10.03 13.11
CA SER A 109 16.95 8.74 13.09
C SER A 109 16.66 7.99 11.78
N GLU A 110 17.60 7.14 11.39
CA GLU A 110 17.45 6.24 10.24
C GLU A 110 16.34 5.22 10.49
N GLU A 111 16.26 4.71 11.72
CA GLU A 111 15.23 3.74 12.13
C GLU A 111 13.80 4.27 11.99
N GLU A 112 13.54 5.52 12.40
CA GLU A 112 12.22 6.16 12.21
C GLU A 112 11.86 6.26 10.73
N MET A 113 12.83 6.68 9.91
CA MET A 113 12.67 6.81 8.46
C MET A 113 12.40 5.46 7.79
N GLU A 114 13.15 4.42 8.17
CA GLU A 114 13.00 3.06 7.66
C GLU A 114 11.65 2.44 8.05
N ASN A 115 11.17 2.67 9.28
CA ASN A 115 9.86 2.19 9.72
C ASN A 115 8.74 2.75 8.85
N ASP A 116 8.77 4.05 8.53
CA ASP A 116 7.78 4.66 7.65
C ASP A 116 7.94 4.27 6.18
N LEU A 117 9.18 4.11 5.70
CA LEU A 117 9.45 3.61 4.36
C LEU A 117 8.94 2.17 4.19
N ASN A 118 9.08 1.33 5.21
CA ASN A 118 8.55 -0.03 5.19
C ASN A 118 7.02 -0.01 5.22
N TRP A 119 6.41 0.83 6.06
CA TRP A 119 4.96 0.97 6.12
C TRP A 119 4.36 1.45 4.79
N ILE A 120 4.92 2.50 4.18
CA ILE A 120 4.37 3.10 2.96
C ILE A 120 4.43 2.17 1.75
N ARG A 121 5.37 1.20 1.76
CA ARG A 121 5.54 0.16 0.74
C ARG A 121 4.72 -1.11 1.02
N SER A 122 4.21 -1.26 2.24
CA SER A 122 3.43 -2.43 2.67
C SER A 122 2.00 -2.42 2.12
N GLU A 123 1.33 -3.56 2.24
CA GLU A 123 -0.08 -3.79 1.89
C GLU A 123 -1.10 -2.88 2.59
N ASN A 124 -0.68 -2.17 3.65
CA ASN A 124 -1.53 -1.21 4.38
C ASN A 124 -1.66 0.14 3.67
N SER A 125 -0.67 0.49 2.83
CA SER A 125 -0.62 1.77 2.14
C SER A 125 -1.41 1.74 0.85
N ILE A 126 -2.09 2.84 0.52
CA ILE A 126 -2.84 2.99 -0.75
C ILE A 126 -1.94 3.10 -1.99
N ILE A 127 -0.62 3.13 -1.80
CA ILE A 127 0.38 3.05 -2.87
C ILE A 127 1.34 1.86 -2.70
N GLY A 128 1.12 1.03 -1.68
CA GLY A 128 1.98 -0.10 -1.37
C GLY A 128 1.65 -1.34 -2.20
N ILE A 129 2.31 -2.46 -1.88
CA ILE A 129 2.11 -3.72 -2.59
C ILE A 129 0.64 -4.15 -2.59
N GLY A 130 0.11 -4.50 -3.78
CA GLY A 130 -1.27 -4.94 -3.96
C GLY A 130 -2.32 -3.82 -3.89
N ALA A 131 -1.94 -2.55 -3.70
CA ALA A 131 -2.87 -1.44 -3.81
C ALA A 131 -3.48 -1.38 -5.22
N THR A 132 -4.78 -1.13 -5.30
CA THR A 132 -5.53 -1.16 -6.56
C THR A 132 -6.49 0.02 -6.65
N GLU A 133 -6.63 0.57 -7.85
CA GLU A 133 -7.66 1.55 -8.18
C GLU A 133 -8.98 0.84 -8.53
N VAL A 134 -10.05 1.20 -7.82
CA VAL A 134 -11.41 0.75 -8.10
C VAL A 134 -12.28 1.99 -8.22
N GLU A 135 -12.88 2.20 -9.40
CA GLU A 135 -13.79 3.31 -9.69
C GLU A 135 -13.19 4.71 -9.40
N GLY A 136 -11.92 4.93 -9.77
CA GLY A 136 -11.27 6.23 -9.55
C GLY A 136 -10.76 6.46 -8.13
N LYS A 137 -10.91 5.47 -7.22
CA LYS A 137 -10.42 5.53 -5.85
C LYS A 137 -9.39 4.43 -5.60
N TRP A 138 -8.29 4.81 -4.96
CA TRP A 138 -7.23 3.89 -4.59
C TRP A 138 -7.50 3.26 -3.23
N TYR A 139 -7.29 1.95 -3.18
CA TYR A 139 -7.47 1.13 -2.00
C TYR A 139 -6.19 0.37 -1.70
N SER A 140 -5.83 0.27 -0.42
CA SER A 140 -4.77 -0.64 -0.01
C SER A 140 -5.23 -2.09 -0.14
N ALA A 141 -4.29 -3.04 -0.23
CA ALA A 141 -4.64 -4.45 -0.31
C ALA A 141 -5.44 -4.90 0.93
N VAL A 142 -5.06 -4.41 2.12
CA VAL A 142 -5.79 -4.69 3.37
C VAL A 142 -7.22 -4.15 3.34
N GLU A 143 -7.44 -2.94 2.80
CA GLU A 143 -8.80 -2.40 2.67
C GLU A 143 -9.64 -3.25 1.71
N LEU A 144 -9.08 -3.70 0.59
CA LEU A 144 -9.80 -4.56 -0.36
C LEU A 144 -10.15 -5.92 0.24
N LEU A 145 -9.25 -6.52 1.00
CA LEU A 145 -9.48 -7.80 1.68
C LEU A 145 -10.59 -7.68 2.73
N SER A 146 -10.59 -6.62 3.52
CA SER A 146 -11.66 -6.38 4.51
C SER A 146 -13.03 -6.19 3.85
N LYS A 147 -13.12 -5.42 2.75
CA LYS A 147 -14.36 -5.26 1.98
C LYS A 147 -14.86 -6.56 1.38
N LYS A 148 -13.96 -7.36 0.79
CA LYS A 148 -14.31 -8.67 0.22
C LYS A 148 -14.85 -9.61 1.29
N LYS A 149 -14.27 -9.59 2.49
CA LYS A 149 -14.75 -10.38 3.63
C LYS A 149 -16.16 -9.93 4.08
N ILE A 150 -16.39 -8.64 4.23
CA ILE A 150 -17.71 -8.08 4.59
C ILE A 150 -18.76 -8.50 3.56
N ASN A 151 -18.49 -8.31 2.26
CA ASN A 151 -19.42 -8.69 1.20
C ASN A 151 -19.69 -10.20 1.19
N PHE A 152 -18.70 -11.02 1.52
CA PHE A 152 -18.89 -12.47 1.62
C PHE A 152 -19.79 -12.84 2.81
N GLU A 153 -19.60 -12.20 3.97
CA GLU A 153 -20.44 -12.39 5.16
C GLU A 153 -21.88 -11.92 4.91
N GLU A 154 -22.08 -10.76 4.30
CA GLU A 154 -23.41 -10.23 3.94
C GLU A 154 -24.15 -11.14 2.95
N ASN A 155 -23.46 -11.62 1.91
CA ASN A 155 -24.06 -12.55 0.95
C ASN A 155 -24.44 -13.90 1.60
N GLN A 156 -23.71 -14.38 2.61
CA GLN A 156 -24.12 -15.59 3.36
C GLN A 156 -25.38 -15.36 4.21
N ILE A 157 -25.57 -14.14 4.74
CA ILE A 157 -26.76 -13.76 5.51
C ILE A 157 -27.98 -13.59 4.60
N GLU A 158 -27.82 -13.02 3.39
CA GLU A 158 -28.91 -12.94 2.41
C GLU A 158 -29.33 -14.32 1.92
N VAL A 159 -28.38 -15.23 1.67
CA VAL A 159 -28.69 -16.61 1.29
C VAL A 159 -29.45 -17.33 2.41
N SER A 160 -29.07 -17.18 3.68
CA SER A 160 -29.77 -17.82 4.80
C SER A 160 -31.18 -17.27 5.03
N ASN A 161 -31.41 -15.96 4.80
CA ASN A 161 -32.71 -15.32 4.94
C ASN A 161 -33.65 -15.52 3.72
N SER A 162 -33.14 -16.06 2.62
CA SER A 162 -33.91 -16.36 1.40
C SER A 162 -34.41 -17.80 1.32
N ILE A 163 -34.09 -18.65 2.31
CA ILE A 163 -34.63 -20.00 2.43
C ILE A 163 -36.05 -19.88 3.03
N PRO A 164 -37.12 -20.22 2.29
CA PRO A 164 -38.45 -20.24 2.87
C PRO A 164 -38.50 -21.24 4.02
N GLU A 165 -39.11 -20.86 5.15
CA GLU A 165 -39.45 -21.79 6.23
C GLU A 165 -40.37 -22.87 5.66
N ASN A 166 -39.78 -23.96 5.16
CA ASN A 166 -40.56 -25.10 4.70
C ASN A 166 -40.74 -26.05 5.88
N ASN A 167 -41.98 -26.12 6.33
CA ASN A 167 -42.44 -27.04 7.35
C ASN A 167 -42.17 -28.48 6.89
N GLY A 168 -41.14 -29.09 7.49
CA GLY A 168 -40.99 -30.55 7.62
C GLY A 168 -41.14 -31.37 6.34
N GLU A 169 -40.16 -31.31 5.44
CA GLU A 169 -39.80 -32.45 4.58
C GLU A 169 -38.29 -32.45 4.34
N GLU A 170 -37.64 -33.50 4.83
CA GLU A 170 -36.19 -33.68 4.84
C GLU A 170 -35.69 -33.96 3.41
N LEU A 171 -35.31 -32.91 2.68
CA LEU A 171 -34.61 -33.04 1.40
C LEU A 171 -33.15 -33.42 1.66
N ASN A 172 -32.86 -34.72 1.56
CA ASN A 172 -31.51 -35.28 1.48
C ASN A 172 -30.76 -34.70 0.27
N ILE A 173 -30.00 -33.62 0.48
CA ILE A 173 -29.00 -33.14 -0.47
C ILE A 173 -27.65 -33.72 -0.04
N PRO A 174 -26.96 -34.53 -0.88
CA PRO A 174 -25.71 -35.18 -0.49
C PRO A 174 -24.62 -34.16 -0.13
N LEU A 175 -24.15 -34.19 1.12
CA LEU A 175 -23.04 -33.39 1.69
C LEU A 175 -21.76 -33.42 0.83
N GLU A 176 -21.59 -34.47 0.04
CA GLU A 176 -20.43 -34.71 -0.82
C GLU A 176 -20.30 -33.72 -2.00
N LYS A 177 -21.37 -33.03 -2.41
CA LYS A 177 -21.32 -32.11 -3.57
C LYS A 177 -20.89 -30.68 -3.22
N SER A 178 -21.08 -30.24 -1.97
CA SER A 178 -20.74 -28.87 -1.53
C SER A 178 -19.28 -28.76 -1.06
N SER A 179 -18.77 -29.79 -0.37
CA SER A 179 -17.37 -29.89 0.03
C SER A 179 -16.44 -29.90 -1.19
N ASN A 180 -16.78 -30.70 -2.20
CA ASN A 180 -16.04 -30.76 -3.47
C ASN A 180 -16.05 -29.42 -4.23
N LYS A 181 -17.08 -28.57 -4.07
CA LYS A 181 -17.12 -27.26 -4.73
C LYS A 181 -16.21 -26.25 -4.01
N LEU A 182 -16.28 -26.19 -2.67
CA LEU A 182 -15.39 -25.33 -1.88
C LEU A 182 -13.92 -25.74 -2.03
N GLU A 183 -13.63 -27.04 -2.03
CA GLU A 183 -12.27 -27.56 -2.20
C GLU A 183 -11.71 -27.21 -3.59
N ASN A 184 -12.52 -27.36 -4.65
CA ASN A 184 -12.12 -26.97 -6.01
C ASN A 184 -11.96 -25.45 -6.19
N ASP A 185 -12.79 -24.63 -5.52
CA ASP A 185 -12.66 -23.18 -5.56
C ASP A 185 -11.41 -22.68 -4.81
N TYR A 186 -11.03 -23.34 -3.70
CA TYR A 186 -9.81 -23.03 -2.96
C TYR A 186 -8.54 -23.40 -3.74
N ILE A 187 -8.53 -24.58 -4.38
CA ILE A 187 -7.43 -25.02 -5.25
C ILE A 187 -7.26 -24.07 -6.45
N ARG A 188 -8.38 -23.64 -7.06
CA ARG A 188 -8.35 -22.68 -8.17
C ARG A 188 -7.77 -21.32 -7.76
N PHE A 189 -8.10 -20.84 -6.56
CA PHE A 189 -7.61 -19.56 -6.05
C PHE A 189 -6.10 -19.63 -5.72
N ALA A 190 -5.63 -20.74 -5.14
CA ALA A 190 -4.21 -20.96 -4.88
C ALA A 190 -3.37 -21.03 -6.17
N ASP A 191 -3.91 -21.64 -7.24
CA ASP A 191 -3.28 -21.69 -8.56
C ASP A 191 -3.25 -20.34 -9.28
N GLU A 192 -4.19 -19.44 -9.00
CA GLU A 192 -4.19 -18.08 -9.55
C GLU A 192 -3.17 -17.16 -8.85
N GLU A 193 -3.00 -17.27 -7.53
CA GLU A 193 -1.96 -16.52 -6.82
C GLU A 193 -0.54 -16.94 -7.24
N LEU A 194 -0.32 -18.23 -7.49
CA LEU A 194 0.96 -18.76 -7.99
C LEU A 194 1.37 -18.22 -9.37
N LYS A 195 0.40 -17.77 -10.18
CA LYS A 195 0.66 -17.18 -11.51
C LYS A 195 1.09 -15.71 -11.44
N PHE A 196 0.78 -15.02 -10.33
CA PHE A 196 1.11 -13.61 -10.14
C PHE A 196 2.39 -13.39 -9.33
N VAL A 197 3.03 -14.45 -8.83
CA VAL A 197 4.35 -14.36 -8.18
C VAL A 197 5.41 -14.03 -9.25
N PRO A 198 6.03 -12.83 -9.24
CA PRO A 198 7.13 -12.53 -10.16
C PRO A 198 8.26 -13.53 -9.88
N ASN A 199 8.83 -14.09 -10.94
CA ASN A 199 9.81 -15.17 -10.91
C ASN A 199 11.11 -14.73 -10.22
N LYS A 200 11.12 -14.68 -8.89
CA LYS A 200 12.30 -14.43 -8.06
C LYS A 200 12.90 -15.78 -7.71
N LYS A 201 14.15 -15.99 -8.11
CA LYS A 201 14.99 -17.17 -7.86
C LYS A 201 15.31 -17.34 -6.36
N ASN A 202 14.32 -17.54 -5.51
CA ASN A 202 14.53 -17.88 -4.11
C ASN A 202 13.72 -19.13 -3.77
N THR A 203 14.37 -20.28 -3.89
CA THR A 203 13.82 -21.64 -3.69
C THR A 203 13.26 -21.85 -2.28
N ASN A 204 13.70 -21.07 -1.29
CA ASN A 204 13.22 -21.17 0.08
C ASN A 204 11.79 -20.63 0.30
N LEU A 205 11.37 -19.58 -0.42
CA LEU A 205 10.04 -18.99 -0.22
C LEU A 205 8.92 -19.86 -0.80
N LYS A 206 9.19 -20.51 -1.95
CA LYS A 206 8.26 -21.49 -2.54
C LYS A 206 8.06 -22.68 -1.61
N ASN A 207 9.15 -23.26 -1.07
CA ASN A 207 9.06 -24.39 -0.16
C ASN A 207 8.30 -24.03 1.14
N LEU A 208 8.47 -22.82 1.67
CA LEU A 208 7.75 -22.37 2.87
C LEU A 208 6.24 -22.25 2.62
N MET A 209 5.83 -21.75 1.46
CA MET A 209 4.41 -21.67 1.07
C MET A 209 3.76 -23.05 0.86
N TRP A 210 4.48 -23.99 0.23
CA TRP A 210 3.99 -25.36 0.07
C TRP A 210 3.76 -26.05 1.42
N ILE A 211 4.65 -25.81 2.40
CA ILE A 211 4.49 -26.32 3.76
C ILE A 211 3.26 -25.72 4.45
N THR A 212 2.98 -24.43 4.27
CA THR A 212 1.78 -23.79 4.86
C THR A 212 0.47 -24.28 4.25
N VAL A 213 0.44 -24.56 2.93
CA VAL A 213 -0.74 -25.11 2.26
C VAL A 213 -1.01 -26.55 2.71
N ILE A 214 0.04 -27.37 2.84
CA ILE A 214 -0.10 -28.74 3.36
C ILE A 214 -0.56 -28.71 4.82
N ALA A 215 -0.01 -27.81 5.65
CA ALA A 215 -0.44 -27.66 7.03
C ALA A 215 -1.93 -27.27 7.14
N ALA A 216 -2.42 -26.36 6.29
CA ALA A 216 -3.83 -26.00 6.25
C ALA A 216 -4.73 -27.18 5.83
N LEU A 217 -4.32 -27.97 4.83
CA LEU A 217 -5.05 -29.17 4.40
C LEU A 217 -5.11 -30.26 5.49
N VAL A 218 -4.02 -30.45 6.24
CA VAL A 218 -3.97 -31.39 7.38
C VAL A 218 -4.87 -30.91 8.52
N ILE A 219 -4.88 -29.60 8.82
CA ILE A 219 -5.75 -29.06 9.87
C ILE A 219 -7.23 -29.20 9.48
N LEU A 220 -7.58 -28.96 8.20
CA LEU A 220 -8.94 -29.19 7.72
C LEU A 220 -9.35 -30.67 7.82
N SER A 221 -8.47 -31.63 7.50
CA SER A 221 -8.82 -33.05 7.58
C SER A 221 -9.04 -33.54 9.02
N PHE A 222 -8.35 -32.96 10.02
CA PHE A 222 -8.60 -33.27 11.44
C PHE A 222 -9.94 -32.70 11.94
N ILE A 223 -10.37 -31.54 11.45
CA ILE A 223 -11.65 -30.93 11.84
C ILE A 223 -12.85 -31.74 11.30
N TYR A 224 -12.70 -32.39 10.15
CA TYR A 224 -13.76 -33.20 9.54
C TYR A 224 -13.84 -34.65 10.05
N PHE A 225 -12.95 -35.09 10.95
CA PHE A 225 -12.93 -36.48 11.46
C PHE A 225 -13.53 -36.64 12.88
N GLU A 226 -13.90 -35.55 13.56
CA GLU A 226 -14.54 -35.58 14.89
C GLU A 226 -16.07 -35.33 14.88
N HIS A 227 -16.71 -35.29 13.71
CA HIS A 227 -18.17 -35.29 13.55
C HIS A 227 -18.63 -36.46 12.68
#